data_AF-A0A851UQS8-F1
#
_entry.id   AF-A0A851UQS8-F1
#
_cell.length_a   1.000
_cell.length_b   1.000
_cell.length_c   1.000
_cell.angle_alpha   90.00
_cell.angle_beta   90.00
_cell.angle_gamma   90.00
#
_symmetry.space_group_name_H-M   'P 1'
#
loop_
_entity.id
_entity.type
_entity.pdbx_description
1 polymer ?
#
loop_
_entity_poly.entity_id
_entity_poly.type
_entity_poly.pdbx_seq_one_letter_code
_entity_poly.pdbx_strand_id
1 'polypeptide(L)'
;LDLSNCSLHSLPAGLAEAATARVLDLTENPLTTLPDGSFVGFIYLQNLTVPLTLECPGGSGAWQDVTVDRSSRLCQVQRNLCNSSVELVWPCPENSVCAPDGPGLTQCLCDNPFHGYKCLRE
;
A
#
# COMPACT_ATOMS: atom_id res chain seq x y z
N LEU A 1 -9.94 -3.33 -10.24
CA LEU A 1 -9.77 -2.12 -11.04
C LEU A 1 -8.72 -2.43 -12.08
N ASP A 2 -9.11 -2.40 -13.35
CA ASP A 2 -8.20 -2.65 -14.46
C ASP A 2 -7.85 -1.30 -15.09
N LEU A 3 -6.57 -0.94 -15.04
CA LEU A 3 -6.00 0.24 -15.69
C LEU A 3 -4.89 -0.19 -16.66
N SER A 4 -4.91 -1.45 -17.12
CA SER A 4 -3.95 -1.93 -18.10
C SER A 4 -4.13 -1.21 -19.44
N ASN A 5 -3.01 -1.00 -20.15
CA ASN A 5 -3.00 -0.43 -21.51
C ASN A 5 -3.79 0.89 -21.66
N CYS A 6 -3.68 1.76 -20.66
CA CYS A 6 -4.37 3.06 -20.62
C CYS A 6 -3.45 4.22 -21.05
N SER A 7 -2.27 3.92 -21.60
CA SER A 7 -1.24 4.92 -21.96
C SER A 7 -0.83 5.83 -20.79
N LEU A 8 -0.85 5.31 -19.56
CA LEU A 8 -0.54 6.07 -18.36
C LEU A 8 0.97 6.30 -18.23
N HIS A 9 1.38 7.56 -18.29
CA HIS A 9 2.76 7.98 -17.98
C HIS A 9 2.98 8.28 -16.49
N SER A 10 1.89 8.47 -15.75
CA SER A 10 1.86 8.65 -14.30
C SER A 10 0.59 8.02 -13.73
N LEU A 11 0.56 7.78 -12.42
CA LEU A 11 -0.68 7.36 -11.75
C LEU A 11 -1.75 8.48 -11.84
N PRO A 12 -3.03 8.12 -12.00
CA PRO A 12 -4.10 9.11 -12.10
C PRO A 12 -4.31 9.83 -10.77
N ALA A 13 -4.59 11.14 -10.80
CA ALA A 13 -4.76 11.95 -9.59
C ALA A 13 -5.88 11.44 -8.66
N GLY A 14 -6.93 10.83 -9.22
CA GLY A 14 -8.04 10.23 -8.47
C GLY A 14 -7.82 8.79 -8.04
N LEU A 15 -6.60 8.22 -8.15
CA LEU A 15 -6.36 6.80 -7.83
C LEU A 15 -6.80 6.46 -6.39
N ALA A 16 -6.62 7.37 -5.44
CA ALA A 16 -7.01 7.18 -4.04
C ALA A 16 -8.53 6.90 -3.85
N GLU A 17 -9.39 7.33 -4.77
CA GLU A 17 -10.82 7.02 -4.73
C GLU A 17 -11.09 5.51 -4.88
N ALA A 18 -10.14 4.77 -5.46
CA ALA A 18 -10.18 3.33 -5.60
C ALA A 18 -9.50 2.57 -4.45
N ALA A 19 -9.27 3.20 -3.29
CA ALA A 19 -8.60 2.57 -2.13
C ALA A 19 -9.25 1.25 -1.63
N THR A 20 -10.53 1.04 -1.95
CA THR A 20 -11.25 -0.21 -1.64
C THR A 20 -10.98 -1.35 -2.62
N ALA A 21 -10.22 -1.10 -3.70
CA ALA A 21 -9.88 -2.09 -4.69
C ALA A 21 -9.03 -3.22 -4.08
N ARG A 22 -9.46 -4.46 -4.33
CA ARG A 22 -8.71 -5.67 -3.96
C ARG A 22 -7.74 -6.13 -5.04
N VAL A 23 -8.01 -5.76 -6.28
CA VAL A 23 -7.19 -6.11 -7.44
C VAL A 23 -6.97 -4.84 -8.25
N LEU A 24 -5.72 -4.54 -8.58
CA LEU A 24 -5.33 -3.44 -9.45
C LEU A 24 -4.33 -3.93 -10.49
N ASP A 25 -4.61 -3.62 -11.75
CA ASP A 25 -3.70 -3.91 -12.86
C ASP A 25 -3.22 -2.59 -13.49
N LEU A 26 -1.90 -2.39 -13.51
CA LEU A 26 -1.21 -1.23 -14.12
C LEU A 26 -0.33 -1.65 -15.32
N THR A 27 -0.42 -2.90 -15.77
CA THR A 27 0.41 -3.43 -16.85
C THR A 27 0.18 -2.71 -18.17
N GLU A 28 1.09 -2.90 -19.12
CA GLU A 28 1.00 -2.31 -20.47
C GLU A 28 0.91 -0.76 -20.48
N ASN A 29 1.38 -0.10 -19.42
CA ASN A 29 1.51 1.35 -19.38
C ASN A 29 2.99 1.78 -19.39
N PRO A 30 3.32 2.93 -19.99
CA PRO A 30 4.67 3.49 -19.99
C PRO A 30 5.06 4.13 -18.64
N LEU A 31 4.71 3.49 -17.52
CA LEU A 31 5.04 3.94 -16.17
C LEU A 31 6.51 3.63 -15.86
N THR A 32 7.28 4.65 -15.52
CA THR A 32 8.71 4.53 -15.18
C THR A 32 8.96 4.53 -13.68
N THR A 33 8.03 5.03 -12.87
CA THR A 33 8.15 5.13 -11.42
C THR A 33 6.77 5.04 -10.76
N LEU A 34 6.71 4.55 -9.53
CA LEU A 34 5.56 4.70 -8.64
C LEU A 34 5.99 5.62 -7.50
N PRO A 35 5.42 6.84 -7.38
CA PRO A 35 5.79 7.75 -6.28
C PRO A 35 5.54 7.13 -4.91
N ASP A 36 6.39 7.45 -3.94
CA ASP A 36 6.20 7.03 -2.55
C ASP A 36 4.84 7.50 -2.04
N GLY A 37 4.14 6.62 -1.31
CA GLY A 37 2.81 6.95 -0.78
C GLY A 37 1.66 6.94 -1.81
N SER A 38 1.90 6.58 -3.08
CA SER A 38 0.83 6.51 -4.09
C SER A 38 -0.32 5.54 -3.74
N PHE A 39 -0.05 4.63 -2.81
CA PHE A 39 -0.98 3.59 -2.37
C PHE A 39 -1.40 3.76 -0.91
N VAL A 40 -1.26 4.97 -0.34
CA VAL A 40 -1.85 5.30 0.96
C VAL A 40 -3.35 4.98 0.95
N GLY A 41 -3.83 4.33 2.00
CA GLY A 41 -5.22 3.92 2.17
C GLY A 41 -5.64 2.65 1.42
N PHE A 42 -4.79 2.06 0.56
CA PHE A 42 -5.09 0.80 -0.16
C PHE A 42 -4.99 -0.45 0.74
N ILE A 43 -5.58 -0.42 1.92
CA ILE A 43 -5.48 -1.47 2.95
C ILE A 43 -6.10 -2.81 2.54
N TYR A 44 -6.94 -2.82 1.49
CA TYR A 44 -7.62 -4.02 1.00
C TYR A 44 -6.98 -4.63 -0.25
N LEU A 45 -5.94 -4.01 -0.81
CA LEU A 45 -5.31 -4.46 -2.04
C LEU A 45 -4.65 -5.83 -1.84
N GLN A 46 -5.08 -6.83 -2.58
CA GLN A 46 -4.58 -8.21 -2.49
C GLN A 46 -3.69 -8.55 -3.66
N ASN A 47 -4.05 -8.10 -4.87
CA ASN A 47 -3.25 -8.34 -6.06
C ASN A 47 -2.97 -7.00 -6.74
N LEU A 48 -1.70 -6.68 -6.92
CA LEU A 48 -1.24 -5.55 -7.70
C LEU A 48 -0.30 -6.04 -8.78
N THR A 49 -0.67 -5.82 -10.04
CA THR A 49 0.22 -6.12 -11.17
C THR A 49 0.79 -4.83 -11.73
N VAL A 50 2.11 -4.74 -11.81
CA VAL A 50 2.84 -3.56 -12.32
C VAL A 50 3.72 -3.96 -13.51
N PRO A 51 4.11 -3.00 -14.37
CA PRO A 51 5.12 -3.22 -15.39
C PRO A 51 6.42 -3.81 -14.80
N LEU A 52 7.07 -4.71 -15.53
CA LEU A 52 8.26 -5.44 -15.07
C LEU A 52 9.38 -4.55 -14.49
N THR A 53 9.53 -3.34 -15.03
CA THR A 53 10.57 -2.39 -14.61
C THR A 53 10.30 -1.75 -13.24
N LEU A 54 9.08 -1.89 -12.70
CA LEU A 54 8.67 -1.27 -11.43
C LEU A 54 8.66 -2.28 -10.30
N GLU A 55 9.23 -1.91 -9.16
CA GLU A 55 9.12 -2.68 -7.93
C GLU A 55 7.72 -2.60 -7.33
N CYS A 56 7.38 -3.61 -6.52
CA CYS A 56 6.16 -3.57 -5.73
C CYS A 56 6.19 -2.38 -4.76
N PRO A 57 5.09 -1.62 -4.60
CA PRO A 57 5.00 -0.55 -3.60
C PRO A 57 5.27 -1.10 -2.19
N GLY A 58 6.06 -0.37 -1.40
CA GLY A 58 6.54 -0.84 -0.10
C GLY A 58 7.67 -1.88 -0.17
N GLY A 59 8.17 -2.18 -1.36
CA GLY A 59 9.19 -3.19 -1.60
C GLY A 59 8.68 -4.63 -1.47
N SER A 60 9.53 -5.61 -1.73
CA SER A 60 9.18 -7.04 -1.63
C SER A 60 8.77 -7.49 -0.23
N GLY A 61 9.25 -6.77 0.81
CA GLY A 61 8.88 -7.04 2.21
C GLY A 61 7.43 -6.71 2.57
N ALA A 62 6.77 -5.85 1.80
CA ALA A 62 5.37 -5.47 2.01
C ALA A 62 4.37 -6.53 1.55
N TRP A 63 4.82 -7.54 0.80
CA TRP A 63 3.96 -8.54 0.16
C TRP A 63 4.34 -9.95 0.61
N GLN A 64 3.37 -10.85 0.65
CA GLN A 64 3.61 -12.24 1.00
C GLN A 64 4.31 -12.97 -0.13
N ASP A 65 3.90 -12.68 -1.36
CA ASP A 65 4.45 -13.25 -2.58
C ASP A 65 4.67 -12.14 -3.62
N VAL A 66 5.78 -12.22 -4.31
CA VAL A 66 6.11 -11.36 -5.46
C VAL A 66 6.57 -12.27 -6.57
N THR A 67 5.72 -12.42 -7.57
CA THR A 67 6.02 -13.23 -8.76
C THR A 67 6.37 -12.31 -9.92
N VAL A 68 7.35 -12.72 -10.71
CA VAL A 68 7.82 -11.99 -11.88
C VAL A 68 7.55 -12.86 -13.10
N ASP A 69 6.73 -12.36 -14.02
CA ASP A 69 6.51 -12.95 -15.33
C ASP A 69 7.32 -12.20 -16.39
N ARG A 70 7.19 -12.58 -17.67
CA ARG A 70 7.96 -12.02 -18.79
C ARG A 70 7.79 -10.52 -19.00
N SER A 71 6.64 -9.95 -18.63
CA SER A 71 6.31 -8.54 -18.90
C SER A 71 5.82 -7.77 -17.68
N SER A 72 5.58 -8.45 -16.56
CA SER A 72 4.96 -7.86 -15.38
C SER A 72 5.50 -8.44 -14.09
N ARG A 73 5.26 -7.69 -13.01
CA ARG A 73 5.50 -8.11 -11.66
C ARG A 73 4.18 -8.09 -10.91
N LEU A 74 3.84 -9.22 -10.29
CA LEU A 74 2.63 -9.41 -9.53
C LEU A 74 2.98 -9.45 -8.03
N CYS A 75 2.41 -8.52 -7.29
CA CYS A 75 2.55 -8.37 -5.85
C CYS A 75 1.27 -8.91 -5.19
N GLN A 76 1.40 -9.94 -4.36
CA GLN A 76 0.26 -10.65 -3.79
C GLN A 76 0.28 -10.64 -2.28
N VAL A 77 -0.91 -10.41 -1.72
CA VAL A 77 -1.25 -10.43 -0.31
C VAL A 77 -0.37 -9.49 0.50
N GLN A 78 -0.89 -8.32 0.85
CA GLN A 78 -0.18 -7.39 1.73
C GLN A 78 0.13 -8.05 3.08
N ARG A 79 1.36 -7.85 3.54
CA ARG A 79 1.76 -8.20 4.90
C ARG A 79 1.35 -7.08 5.86
N ASN A 80 0.82 -7.47 7.01
CA ASN A 80 0.55 -6.52 8.07
C ASN A 80 1.83 -6.24 8.86
N LEU A 81 2.43 -5.06 8.66
CA LEU A 81 3.64 -4.66 9.37
C LEU A 81 3.42 -4.44 10.88
N CYS A 82 2.19 -4.16 11.32
CA CYS A 82 1.88 -4.05 12.75
C CYS A 82 2.04 -5.37 13.51
N ASN A 83 1.97 -6.51 12.79
CA ASN A 83 2.14 -7.84 13.34
C ASN A 83 3.57 -8.39 13.14
N SER A 84 4.47 -7.61 12.53
CA SER A 84 5.83 -8.05 12.26
C SER A 84 6.68 -7.95 13.52
N SER A 85 7.39 -9.03 13.86
CA SER A 85 8.35 -9.09 14.96
C SER A 85 9.69 -8.40 14.65
N VAL A 86 9.83 -7.79 13.47
CA VAL A 86 11.03 -7.05 13.07
C VAL A 86 11.03 -5.69 13.77
N GLU A 87 12.12 -5.38 14.48
CA GLU A 87 12.41 -4.24 15.38
C GLU A 87 12.18 -2.81 14.83
N LEU A 88 11.49 -2.63 13.71
CA LEU A 88 11.12 -1.34 13.13
C LEU A 88 9.66 -0.96 13.41
N VAL A 89 9.02 -1.56 14.43
CA VAL A 89 7.75 -1.04 14.94
C VAL A 89 8.05 0.30 15.58
N TRP A 90 7.88 1.38 14.81
CA TRP A 90 7.77 2.71 15.38
C TRP A 90 6.69 2.63 16.45
N PRO A 91 7.02 2.71 17.75
CA PRO A 91 6.02 2.48 18.77
C PRO A 91 5.00 3.60 18.65
N CYS A 92 3.75 3.21 18.41
CA CYS A 92 2.66 4.15 18.40
C CYS A 92 2.60 4.86 19.77
N PRO A 93 2.31 6.16 19.81
CA PRO A 93 2.21 6.91 21.06
C PRO A 93 1.13 6.32 21.99
N GLU A 94 1.15 6.71 23.25
CA GLU A 94 0.16 6.27 24.24
C GLU A 94 -1.27 6.50 23.71
N ASN A 95 -2.18 5.57 24.03
CA ASN A 95 -3.58 5.59 23.59
C ASN A 95 -3.78 5.48 22.06
N SER A 96 -2.79 4.95 21.35
CA SER A 96 -2.93 4.64 19.92
C SER A 96 -2.46 3.22 19.59
N VAL A 97 -3.03 2.68 18.53
CA VAL A 97 -2.77 1.34 18.02
C VAL A 97 -2.24 1.43 16.61
N CYS A 98 -1.31 0.53 16.27
CA CYS A 98 -0.81 0.41 14.92
C CYS A 98 -1.91 -0.11 14.00
N ALA A 99 -2.06 0.52 12.84
CA ALA A 99 -2.93 0.09 11.76
C ALA A 99 -2.18 0.13 10.42
N PRO A 100 -2.51 -0.75 9.47
CA PRO A 100 -1.98 -0.65 8.12
C PRO A 100 -2.53 0.60 7.40
N ASP A 101 -1.74 1.16 6.50
CA ASP A 101 -2.15 2.31 5.66
C ASP A 101 -1.85 2.08 4.16
N GLY A 102 -1.70 0.82 3.76
CA GLY A 102 -1.38 0.41 2.40
C GLY A 102 -0.08 -0.41 2.33
N PRO A 103 0.38 -0.78 1.12
CA PRO A 103 1.53 -1.67 0.96
C PRO A 103 2.81 -1.07 1.54
N GLY A 104 3.33 -1.67 2.60
CA GLY A 104 4.55 -1.20 3.27
C GLY A 104 4.34 0.02 4.17
N LEU A 105 3.10 0.46 4.37
CA LEU A 105 2.76 1.68 5.10
C LEU A 105 1.96 1.33 6.36
N THR A 106 2.27 2.05 7.44
CA THR A 106 1.56 1.95 8.73
C THR A 106 1.23 3.33 9.25
N GLN A 107 0.18 3.40 10.05
CA GLN A 107 -0.26 4.59 10.77
C GLN A 107 -0.63 4.23 12.21
N CYS A 108 -0.70 5.23 13.08
CA CYS A 108 -1.19 5.07 14.44
C CYS A 108 -2.58 5.70 14.53
N LEU A 109 -3.57 4.89 14.88
CA LEU A 109 -4.95 5.33 15.09
C LEU A 109 -5.21 5.40 16.60
N CYS A 110 -5.98 6.39 17.05
CA CYS A 110 -6.36 6.44 18.45
C CYS A 110 -7.20 5.21 18.83
N ASP A 111 -6.87 4.60 19.96
CA ASP A 111 -7.65 3.52 20.52
C ASP A 111 -8.96 4.08 21.09
N ASN A 112 -10.05 3.33 21.01
CA ASN A 112 -11.33 3.80 21.54
C ASN A 112 -11.27 3.84 23.09
N PRO A 113 -11.67 4.94 23.78
CA PRO A 113 -12.42 6.11 23.32
C PRO A 113 -11.59 7.39 23.07
N PHE A 114 -10.28 7.24 22.90
CA PHE A 114 -9.38 8.35 22.62
C PHE A 114 -9.54 8.83 21.17
N HIS A 115 -9.40 10.14 20.98
CA HIS A 115 -9.51 10.81 19.69
C HIS A 115 -8.78 12.15 19.76
N GLY A 116 -8.78 12.93 18.68
CA GLY A 116 -8.13 14.24 18.65
C GLY A 116 -6.61 14.18 18.54
N TYR A 117 -5.96 15.33 18.76
CA TYR A 117 -4.51 15.44 18.67
C TYR A 117 -3.85 14.63 19.79
N LYS A 118 -2.85 13.80 19.44
CA LYS A 118 -2.14 12.90 20.36
C LYS A 118 -3.03 11.89 21.11
N CYS A 119 -4.25 11.64 20.64
CA CYS A 119 -5.18 10.73 21.31
C CYS A 119 -5.43 11.10 22.79
N LEU A 120 -5.46 12.40 23.08
CA LEU A 120 -5.88 12.92 24.38
C LEU A 120 -7.38 13.21 24.26
N ARG A 121 -8.21 12.58 25.09
CA ARG A 121 -9.67 12.84 25.12
C ARG A 121 -9.88 14.35 25.30
N GLU A 122 -10.28 15.03 24.23
CA GLU A 122 -10.70 16.43 24.26
C GLU A 122 -12.22 16.52 24.47
#